data_AF-A0A258T3X7-F1
#
_entry.id   AF-A0A258T3X7-F1
#
_cell.length_a   1.000
_cell.length_b   1.000
_cell.length_c   1.000
_cell.angle_alpha   90.00
_cell.angle_beta   90.00
_cell.angle_gamma   90.00
#
_symmetry.space_group_name_H-M   'P 1'
#
loop_
_entity.id
_entity.type
_entity.pdbx_description
1 polymer ?
#
loop_
_entity_poly.entity_id
_entity_poly.type
_entity_poly.pdbx_seq_one_letter_code
_entity_poly.pdbx_strand_id
1 'polypeptide(L)'
;HIEPGLVDSGKIWLSYVTAAGAGGYAVKLAYEAVRERGILSFLSRSVIASALVFSFFEVLPHYPVGVSEVHLILGSTLFLIFGMAPAAIGLAAGLLVQGIFFAPFDLPQFGMNVTTLLVPLFALQVVAQKIIAPNTPYVELRYRQALALSTTYQAGIVGWVAFWALYGQGFAADNVAAISTFGGAYMLVIIIEPLADLAVLGAAKALSRLRGSMLLERRLYEAV
;
A
#
# COMPACT_ATOMS: atom_id res chain seq x y z
N HIS A 1 -2.48 -4.01 -11.17
CA HIS A 1 -3.86 -4.49 -11.36
C HIS A 1 -3.94 -6.01 -11.33
N ILE A 2 -5.05 -6.60 -10.86
CA ILE A 2 -5.33 -8.03 -11.04
C ILE A 2 -5.86 -8.25 -12.47
N GLU A 3 -5.36 -9.29 -13.15
CA GLU A 3 -5.72 -9.58 -14.54
C GLU A 3 -7.24 -9.77 -14.73
N PRO A 4 -7.86 -9.10 -15.73
CA PRO A 4 -9.27 -9.28 -16.04
C PRO A 4 -9.65 -10.74 -16.29
N GLY A 5 -10.75 -11.17 -15.68
CA GLY A 5 -11.23 -12.56 -15.79
C GLY A 5 -10.49 -13.56 -14.90
N LEU A 6 -9.55 -13.12 -14.05
CA LEU A 6 -8.96 -14.00 -13.03
C LEU A 6 -10.03 -14.54 -12.08
N VAL A 7 -10.98 -13.70 -11.69
CA VAL A 7 -12.13 -14.07 -10.85
C VAL A 7 -13.43 -13.86 -11.63
N ASP A 8 -14.18 -14.95 -11.83
CA ASP A 8 -15.48 -14.91 -12.49
C ASP A 8 -16.48 -14.00 -11.77
N SER A 9 -17.41 -13.42 -12.53
CA SER A 9 -18.48 -12.55 -12.03
C SER A 9 -19.33 -13.20 -10.92
N GLY A 10 -19.48 -14.55 -10.93
CA GLY A 10 -20.19 -15.27 -9.87
C GLY A 10 -19.47 -15.30 -8.52
N LYS A 11 -18.15 -15.04 -8.51
CA LYS A 11 -17.28 -15.04 -7.33
C LYS A 11 -16.88 -13.63 -6.87
N ILE A 12 -17.06 -12.62 -7.72
CA ILE A 12 -16.62 -11.24 -7.46
C ILE A 12 -17.22 -10.62 -6.19
N TRP A 13 -18.35 -11.11 -5.69
CA TRP A 13 -19.02 -10.58 -4.49
C TRP A 13 -18.10 -10.57 -3.25
N LEU A 14 -17.16 -11.53 -3.16
CA LEU A 14 -16.20 -11.58 -2.06
C LEU A 14 -15.28 -10.36 -2.06
N SER A 15 -14.99 -9.81 -3.25
CA SER A 15 -14.23 -8.56 -3.39
C SER A 15 -14.97 -7.37 -2.77
N TYR A 16 -16.29 -7.30 -2.92
CA TYR A 16 -17.09 -6.23 -2.33
C TYR A 16 -17.16 -6.36 -0.81
N VAL A 17 -17.29 -7.58 -0.28
CA VAL A 17 -17.30 -7.83 1.17
C VAL A 17 -15.96 -7.47 1.80
N THR A 18 -14.86 -7.92 1.21
CA THR A 18 -13.51 -7.59 1.70
C THR A 18 -13.20 -6.11 1.55
N ALA A 19 -13.61 -5.47 0.45
CA ALA A 19 -13.45 -4.03 0.25
C ALA A 19 -14.29 -3.22 1.24
N ALA A 20 -15.52 -3.65 1.55
CA ALA A 20 -16.34 -3.02 2.59
C ALA A 20 -15.68 -3.11 3.97
N GLY A 21 -15.11 -4.27 4.31
CA GLY A 21 -14.36 -4.45 5.57
C GLY A 21 -13.10 -3.58 5.65
N ALA A 22 -12.25 -3.63 4.61
CA ALA A 22 -11.04 -2.83 4.54
C ALA A 22 -11.33 -1.32 4.50
N GLY A 23 -12.34 -0.92 3.73
CA GLY A 23 -12.82 0.45 3.64
C GLY A 23 -13.41 0.95 4.96
N GLY A 24 -14.22 0.13 5.63
CA GLY A 24 -14.75 0.47 6.96
C GLY A 24 -13.64 0.68 8.00
N TYR A 25 -12.60 -0.16 7.97
CA TYR A 25 -11.43 0.04 8.82
C TYR A 25 -10.63 1.31 8.44
N ALA A 26 -10.47 1.61 7.15
CA ALA A 26 -9.86 2.86 6.69
C ALA A 26 -10.65 4.10 7.14
N VAL A 27 -11.98 4.05 7.11
CA VAL A 27 -12.87 5.12 7.63
C VAL A 27 -12.68 5.30 9.13
N LYS A 28 -12.60 4.20 9.89
CA LYS A 28 -12.28 4.27 11.33
C LYS A 28 -10.94 4.97 11.57
N LEU A 29 -9.89 4.58 10.84
CA LEU A 29 -8.56 5.20 10.94
C LEU A 29 -8.58 6.68 10.53
N ALA A 30 -9.35 7.04 9.52
CA ALA A 30 -9.53 8.43 9.11
C ALA A 30 -10.21 9.26 10.23
N TYR A 31 -11.25 8.71 10.85
CA TYR A 31 -11.90 9.35 12.00
C TYR A 31 -10.92 9.58 13.17
N GLU A 32 -10.10 8.58 13.51
CA GLU A 32 -9.06 8.71 14.54
C GLU A 32 -8.02 9.77 14.16
N ALA A 33 -7.55 9.78 12.91
CA ALA A 33 -6.58 10.77 12.43
C ALA A 33 -7.13 12.20 12.45
N VAL A 34 -8.40 12.40 12.07
CA VAL A 34 -9.07 13.70 12.15
C VAL A 34 -9.20 14.16 13.61
N ARG A 35 -9.47 13.26 14.55
CA ARG A 35 -9.53 13.61 15.98
C ARG A 35 -8.17 13.95 16.57
N GLU A 36 -7.10 13.27 16.13
CA GLU A 36 -5.75 13.48 16.64
C GLU A 36 -5.13 14.78 16.10
N ARG A 37 -5.31 15.10 14.80
CA ARG A 37 -4.59 16.17 14.10
C ARG A 37 -5.45 17.17 13.35
N GLY A 38 -6.76 17.01 13.38
CA GLY A 38 -7.70 17.84 12.63
C GLY A 38 -7.85 17.46 11.17
N ILE A 39 -8.96 17.89 10.58
CA ILE A 39 -9.36 17.53 9.21
C ILE A 39 -8.42 18.07 8.14
N LEU A 40 -7.83 19.25 8.34
CA LEU A 40 -6.92 19.87 7.36
C LEU A 40 -5.62 19.07 7.19
N SER A 41 -5.03 18.58 8.30
CA SER A 41 -3.83 17.72 8.24
C SER A 41 -4.15 16.41 7.53
N PHE A 42 -5.27 15.77 7.87
CA PHE A 42 -5.70 14.53 7.24
C PHE A 42 -5.95 14.69 5.73
N LEU A 43 -6.72 15.70 5.31
CA LEU A 43 -7.05 15.92 3.89
C LEU A 43 -5.81 16.25 3.06
N SER A 44 -4.95 17.16 3.54
CA SER A 44 -3.74 17.53 2.81
C SER A 44 -2.80 16.34 2.60
N ARG A 45 -2.53 15.57 3.65
CA ARG A 45 -1.74 14.33 3.56
C ARG A 45 -2.37 13.31 2.61
N SER A 46 -3.69 13.18 2.62
CA SER A 46 -4.40 12.21 1.77
C SER A 46 -4.33 12.62 0.30
N VAL A 47 -4.53 13.91 -0.02
CA VAL A 47 -4.41 14.43 -1.40
C VAL A 47 -3.00 14.25 -1.94
N ILE A 48 -1.97 14.56 -1.14
CA ILE A 48 -0.58 14.35 -1.55
C ILE A 48 -0.31 12.86 -1.76
N ALA A 49 -0.73 12.00 -0.83
CA ALA A 49 -0.59 10.55 -0.97
C ALA A 49 -1.31 10.02 -2.22
N SER A 50 -2.52 10.49 -2.53
CA SER A 50 -3.24 10.11 -3.75
C SER A 50 -2.50 10.53 -5.02
N ALA A 51 -1.98 11.75 -5.07
CA ALA A 51 -1.22 12.24 -6.21
C ALA A 51 0.08 11.45 -6.42
N LEU A 52 0.77 11.09 -5.33
CA LEU A 52 1.95 10.24 -5.37
C LEU A 52 1.62 8.83 -5.85
N VAL A 53 0.61 8.18 -5.28
CA VAL A 53 0.15 6.84 -5.70
C VAL A 53 -0.21 6.84 -7.18
N PHE A 54 -1.01 7.81 -7.63
CA PHE A 54 -1.35 7.93 -9.04
C PHE A 54 -0.10 8.08 -9.92
N SER A 55 0.86 8.90 -9.50
CA SER A 55 2.13 9.05 -10.21
C SER A 55 2.95 7.75 -10.20
N PHE A 56 2.94 6.99 -9.12
CA PHE A 56 3.65 5.71 -9.02
C PHE A 56 3.07 4.70 -10.01
N PHE A 57 1.74 4.65 -10.13
CA PHE A 57 1.08 3.72 -11.03
C PHE A 57 1.22 4.09 -12.51
N GLU A 58 1.22 5.38 -12.85
CA GLU A 58 1.28 5.82 -14.26
C GLU A 58 2.70 6.07 -14.77
N VAL A 59 3.64 6.48 -13.91
CA VAL A 59 4.96 6.94 -14.33
C VAL A 59 6.06 5.93 -14.00
N LEU A 60 5.98 5.22 -12.88
CA LEU A 60 7.01 4.25 -12.51
C LEU A 60 6.84 2.95 -13.30
N PRO A 61 7.93 2.19 -13.52
CA PRO A 61 7.86 0.92 -14.25
C PRO A 61 6.88 -0.05 -13.60
N HIS A 62 5.95 -0.56 -14.40
CA HIS A 62 5.03 -1.63 -14.06
C HIS A 62 4.94 -2.63 -15.22
N TYR A 63 4.82 -3.92 -14.89
CA TYR A 63 4.83 -4.99 -15.89
C TYR A 63 3.81 -6.08 -15.55
N PRO A 64 3.05 -6.60 -16.53
CA PRO A 64 2.17 -7.75 -16.33
C PRO A 64 3.01 -9.01 -16.10
N VAL A 65 2.71 -9.74 -15.03
CA VAL A 65 3.41 -10.98 -14.67
C VAL A 65 2.40 -12.01 -14.15
N GLY A 66 2.00 -12.93 -15.03
CA GLY A 66 1.14 -14.06 -14.67
C GLY A 66 -0.28 -13.61 -14.32
N VAL A 67 -0.58 -13.50 -13.03
CA VAL A 67 -1.95 -13.25 -12.50
C VAL A 67 -2.24 -11.79 -12.19
N SER A 68 -1.21 -10.93 -12.21
CA SER A 68 -1.32 -9.51 -11.86
C SER A 68 -0.11 -8.73 -12.37
N GLU A 69 -0.16 -7.41 -12.28
CA GLU A 69 0.96 -6.53 -12.60
C GLU A 69 1.82 -6.22 -11.38
N VAL A 70 3.13 -6.20 -11.58
CA VAL A 70 4.09 -5.74 -10.57
C VAL A 70 4.22 -4.23 -10.64
N HIS A 71 4.02 -3.57 -9.51
CA HIS A 71 4.13 -2.11 -9.37
C HIS A 71 5.12 -1.75 -8.26
N LEU A 72 5.86 -0.65 -8.44
CA LEU A 72 6.59 -0.03 -7.35
C LEU A 72 5.65 0.91 -6.57
N ILE A 73 4.93 0.34 -5.60
CA ILE A 73 3.81 1.01 -4.91
C ILE A 73 4.31 1.95 -3.80
N LEU A 74 5.47 1.67 -3.19
CA LEU A 74 6.04 2.48 -2.09
C LEU A 74 5.07 2.63 -0.91
N GLY A 75 4.30 1.58 -0.61
CA GLY A 75 3.27 1.62 0.44
C GLY A 75 3.85 1.81 1.85
N SER A 76 5.01 1.19 2.14
CA SER A 76 5.74 1.44 3.38
C SER A 76 6.21 2.89 3.48
N THR A 77 6.70 3.48 2.38
CA THR A 77 7.11 4.88 2.33
C THR A 77 5.93 5.80 2.64
N LEU A 78 4.79 5.58 1.98
CA LEU A 78 3.57 6.37 2.20
C LEU A 78 3.11 6.29 3.66
N PHE A 79 3.14 5.10 4.26
CA PHE A 79 2.83 4.91 5.67
C PHE A 79 3.80 5.68 6.59
N LEU A 80 5.11 5.61 6.33
CA LEU A 80 6.13 6.26 7.15
C LEU A 80 6.04 7.80 7.05
N ILE A 81 5.75 8.33 5.86
CA ILE A 81 5.75 9.77 5.61
C ILE A 81 4.41 10.41 5.95
N PHE A 82 3.30 9.77 5.57
CA PHE A 82 1.96 10.32 5.67
C PHE A 82 1.06 9.56 6.64
N GLY A 83 1.56 8.57 7.38
CA GLY A 83 0.79 7.81 8.36
C GLY A 83 -0.27 6.89 7.75
N MET A 84 -0.86 6.05 8.60
CA MET A 84 -1.75 4.96 8.18
C MET A 84 -2.98 5.45 7.41
N ALA A 85 -3.78 6.36 7.99
CA ALA A 85 -5.04 6.75 7.38
C ALA A 85 -4.85 7.47 6.03
N PRO A 86 -3.97 8.48 5.90
CA PRO A 86 -3.75 9.13 4.60
C PRO A 86 -3.10 8.22 3.56
N ALA A 87 -2.22 7.29 3.95
CA ALA A 87 -1.67 6.31 3.02
C ALA A 87 -2.77 5.38 2.47
N ALA A 88 -3.68 4.88 3.32
CA ALA A 88 -4.81 4.05 2.89
C ALA A 88 -5.75 4.80 1.93
N ILE A 89 -6.14 6.03 2.27
CA ILE A 89 -6.99 6.86 1.40
C ILE A 89 -6.24 7.21 0.10
N GLY A 90 -4.95 7.51 0.20
CA GLY A 90 -4.05 7.74 -0.93
C GLY A 90 -4.07 6.60 -1.92
N LEU A 91 -3.85 5.37 -1.45
CA LEU A 91 -3.83 4.16 -2.26
C LEU A 91 -5.18 3.89 -2.93
N ALA A 92 -6.27 3.97 -2.18
CA ALA A 92 -7.60 3.74 -2.71
C ALA A 92 -8.00 4.79 -3.76
N ALA A 93 -7.76 6.08 -3.48
CA ALA A 93 -8.13 7.16 -4.38
C ALA A 93 -7.21 7.24 -5.60
N GLY A 94 -5.90 7.02 -5.45
CA GLY A 94 -4.96 6.97 -6.57
C GLY A 94 -5.31 5.84 -7.53
N LEU A 95 -5.60 4.65 -7.00
CA LEU A 95 -6.09 3.51 -7.78
C LEU A 95 -7.42 3.83 -8.47
N LEU A 96 -8.35 4.49 -7.79
CA LEU A 96 -9.66 4.83 -8.37
C LEU A 96 -9.52 5.83 -9.52
N VAL A 97 -8.70 6.87 -9.35
CA VAL A 97 -8.43 7.86 -10.39
C VAL A 97 -7.79 7.17 -11.61
N GLN A 98 -6.79 6.32 -11.40
CA GLN A 98 -6.22 5.52 -12.47
C GLN A 98 -7.30 4.67 -13.18
N GLY A 99 -8.13 3.95 -12.41
CA GLY A 99 -9.21 3.14 -12.96
C GLY A 99 -10.23 3.96 -13.76
N ILE A 100 -10.57 5.17 -13.35
CA ILE A 100 -11.54 6.01 -14.06
C ILE A 100 -10.97 6.55 -15.38
N PHE A 101 -9.71 6.97 -15.41
CA PHE A 101 -9.15 7.72 -16.54
C PHE A 101 -8.25 6.91 -17.48
N PHE A 102 -7.58 5.87 -16.97
CA PHE A 102 -6.53 5.13 -17.71
C PHE A 102 -6.85 3.64 -17.85
N ALA A 103 -7.49 3.03 -16.84
CA ALA A 103 -7.87 1.61 -16.85
C ALA A 103 -9.35 1.34 -16.49
N PRO A 104 -10.35 1.84 -17.24
CA PRO A 104 -11.78 1.63 -16.93
C PRO A 104 -12.19 0.16 -16.85
N PHE A 105 -11.50 -0.70 -17.60
CA PHE A 105 -11.72 -2.14 -17.60
C PHE A 105 -11.41 -2.80 -16.24
N ASP A 106 -10.64 -2.14 -15.36
CA ASP A 106 -10.32 -2.65 -14.02
C ASP A 106 -11.32 -2.22 -12.94
N LEU A 107 -12.24 -1.29 -13.23
CA LEU A 107 -13.25 -0.85 -12.27
C LEU A 107 -14.13 -1.98 -11.72
N PRO A 108 -14.56 -3.00 -12.50
CA PRO A 108 -15.26 -4.16 -11.95
C PRO A 108 -14.45 -4.94 -10.91
N GLN A 109 -13.12 -4.89 -11.00
CA GLN A 109 -12.18 -5.58 -10.11
C GLN A 109 -11.67 -4.68 -8.98
N PHE A 110 -12.16 -3.44 -8.89
CA PHE A 110 -11.66 -2.43 -7.96
C PHE A 110 -11.62 -2.92 -6.51
N GLY A 111 -12.64 -3.69 -6.08
CA GLY A 111 -12.67 -4.27 -4.73
C GLY A 111 -11.49 -5.20 -4.43
N MET A 112 -11.07 -6.01 -5.41
CA MET A 112 -9.91 -6.88 -5.25
C MET A 112 -8.63 -6.06 -5.26
N ASN A 113 -8.50 -5.14 -6.23
CA ASN A 113 -7.31 -4.29 -6.37
C ASN A 113 -7.09 -3.42 -5.12
N VAL A 114 -8.13 -2.77 -4.60
CA VAL A 114 -8.01 -1.92 -3.41
C VAL A 114 -7.69 -2.75 -2.16
N THR A 115 -8.24 -3.96 -2.00
CA THR A 115 -7.93 -4.80 -0.85
C THR A 115 -6.50 -5.36 -0.91
N THR A 116 -5.99 -5.65 -2.10
CA THR A 116 -4.57 -5.99 -2.33
C THR A 116 -3.63 -4.89 -1.88
N LEU A 117 -4.06 -3.62 -1.90
CA LEU A 117 -3.27 -2.50 -1.39
C LEU A 117 -3.48 -2.27 0.12
N LEU A 118 -4.72 -2.31 0.60
CA LEU A 118 -5.06 -1.88 1.96
C LEU A 118 -4.77 -2.95 3.02
N VAL A 119 -5.08 -4.22 2.75
CA VAL A 119 -4.91 -5.27 3.77
C VAL A 119 -3.44 -5.47 4.13
N PRO A 120 -2.50 -5.54 3.17
CA PRO A 120 -1.07 -5.58 3.48
C PRO A 120 -0.58 -4.34 4.22
N LEU A 121 -1.16 -3.16 3.96
CA LEU A 121 -0.81 -1.93 4.65
C LEU A 121 -1.22 -1.98 6.13
N PHE A 122 -2.39 -2.52 6.43
CA PHE A 122 -2.82 -2.74 7.82
C PHE A 122 -1.95 -3.78 8.52
N ALA A 123 -1.54 -4.84 7.84
CA ALA A 123 -0.58 -5.81 8.38
C ALA A 123 0.78 -5.16 8.67
N LEU A 124 1.26 -4.30 7.77
CA LEU A 124 2.47 -3.49 7.98
C LEU A 124 2.35 -2.64 9.25
N GLN A 125 1.21 -1.98 9.50
CA GLN A 125 1.01 -1.18 10.70
C GLN A 125 1.17 -2.03 11.98
N VAL A 126 0.60 -3.23 12.00
CA VAL A 126 0.74 -4.15 13.14
C VAL A 126 2.20 -4.56 13.35
N VAL A 127 2.94 -4.84 12.27
CA VAL A 127 4.37 -5.15 12.35
C VAL A 127 5.18 -3.94 12.83
N ALA A 128 4.89 -2.75 12.33
CA ALA A 128 5.54 -1.50 12.73
C ALA A 128 5.42 -1.27 14.24
N GLN A 129 4.23 -1.49 14.82
CA GLN A 129 4.00 -1.38 16.26
C GLN A 129 4.81 -2.38 17.10
N LYS A 130 5.18 -3.53 16.52
CA LYS A 130 5.97 -4.57 17.21
C LYS A 130 7.47 -4.35 17.10
N ILE A 131 7.96 -3.86 15.96
CA ILE A 131 9.41 -3.78 15.68
C ILE A 131 10.00 -2.39 15.89
N ILE A 132 9.17 -1.34 15.97
CA ILE A 132 9.59 0.04 16.20
C ILE A 132 9.21 0.41 17.64
N ALA A 133 10.21 0.68 18.47
CA ALA A 133 9.96 1.12 19.84
C ALA A 133 9.09 2.39 19.86
N PRO A 134 8.19 2.56 20.86
CA PRO A 134 7.27 3.70 20.91
C PRO A 134 7.99 5.05 20.70
N ASN A 135 9.11 5.24 21.40
CA ASN A 135 9.87 6.49 21.38
C ASN A 135 10.92 6.61 20.25
N THR A 136 10.74 5.89 19.13
CA THR A 136 11.63 5.98 17.98
C THR A 136 10.94 6.72 16.82
N PRO A 137 11.41 7.92 16.44
CA PRO A 137 10.97 8.60 15.22
C PRO A 137 11.31 7.79 13.97
N TYR A 138 10.51 7.91 12.91
CA TYR A 138 10.75 7.12 11.70
C TYR A 138 12.02 7.51 10.95
N VAL A 139 12.49 8.76 11.06
CA VAL A 139 13.81 9.17 10.52
C VAL A 139 15.01 8.46 11.19
N GLU A 140 14.78 7.72 12.28
CA GLU A 140 15.80 6.95 12.99
C GLU A 140 15.69 5.43 12.77
N LEU A 141 14.83 4.99 11.84
CA LEU A 141 14.69 3.56 11.55
C LEU A 141 16.00 2.97 11.01
N ARG A 142 16.30 1.77 11.51
CA ARG A 142 17.41 0.95 11.03
C ARG A 142 17.00 0.27 9.73
N TYR A 143 17.99 -0.08 8.90
CA TYR A 143 17.77 -0.84 7.66
C TYR A 143 16.90 -2.10 7.87
N ARG A 144 17.16 -2.87 8.94
CA ARG A 144 16.37 -4.08 9.25
C ARG A 144 14.89 -3.78 9.52
N GLN A 145 14.57 -2.63 10.09
CA GLN A 145 13.18 -2.22 10.32
C GLN A 145 12.53 -1.81 9.00
N ALA A 146 13.19 -0.97 8.18
CA ALA A 146 12.68 -0.61 6.86
C ALA A 146 12.47 -1.84 5.96
N LEU A 147 13.44 -2.76 5.92
CA LEU A 147 13.35 -4.02 5.20
C LEU A 147 12.18 -4.87 5.69
N ALA A 148 11.97 -4.98 7.01
CA ALA A 148 10.86 -5.75 7.56
C ALA A 148 9.50 -5.13 7.20
N LEU A 149 9.36 -3.80 7.22
CA LEU A 149 8.13 -3.12 6.82
C LEU A 149 7.84 -3.32 5.34
N SER A 150 8.80 -3.01 4.47
CA SER A 150 8.62 -3.17 3.02
C SER A 150 8.36 -4.64 2.67
N THR A 151 9.13 -5.59 3.21
CA THR A 151 8.87 -7.03 3.01
C THR A 151 7.47 -7.43 3.49
N THR A 152 7.00 -6.90 4.62
CA THR A 152 5.63 -7.17 5.11
C THR A 152 4.58 -6.71 4.10
N TYR A 153 4.75 -5.52 3.54
CA TYR A 153 3.82 -4.97 2.55
C TYR A 153 3.83 -5.79 1.26
N GLN A 154 5.02 -6.04 0.72
CA GLN A 154 5.19 -6.75 -0.55
C GLN A 154 4.77 -8.22 -0.46
N ALA A 155 5.16 -8.93 0.62
CA ALA A 155 4.70 -10.29 0.85
C ALA A 155 3.19 -10.35 1.08
N GLY A 156 2.62 -9.33 1.73
CA GLY A 156 1.18 -9.20 1.85
C GLY A 156 0.48 -9.03 0.50
N ILE A 157 1.01 -8.20 -0.40
CA ILE A 157 0.49 -8.05 -1.77
C ILE A 157 0.52 -9.39 -2.50
N VAL A 158 1.67 -10.07 -2.52
CA VAL A 158 1.83 -11.38 -3.16
C VAL A 158 0.85 -12.39 -2.57
N GLY A 159 0.71 -12.44 -1.25
CA GLY A 159 -0.24 -13.33 -0.56
C GLY A 159 -1.70 -13.01 -0.91
N TRP A 160 -2.06 -11.73 -1.01
CA TRP A 160 -3.42 -11.33 -1.34
C TRP A 160 -3.76 -11.59 -2.82
N VAL A 161 -2.82 -11.38 -3.74
CA VAL A 161 -2.96 -11.75 -5.15
C VAL A 161 -3.06 -13.27 -5.31
N ALA A 162 -2.21 -14.04 -4.62
CA ALA A 162 -2.27 -15.49 -4.61
C ALA A 162 -3.65 -15.99 -4.12
N PHE A 163 -4.19 -15.36 -3.07
CA PHE A 163 -5.53 -15.64 -2.59
C PHE A 163 -6.59 -15.44 -3.69
N TRP A 164 -6.59 -14.30 -4.38
CA TRP A 164 -7.55 -14.04 -5.46
C TRP A 164 -7.38 -14.99 -6.64
N ALA A 165 -6.15 -15.28 -7.05
CA ALA A 165 -5.84 -16.21 -8.13
C ALA A 165 -6.31 -17.64 -7.83
N LEU A 166 -6.07 -18.13 -6.61
CA LEU A 166 -6.54 -19.46 -6.17
C LEU A 166 -8.07 -19.50 -6.03
N TYR A 167 -8.68 -18.42 -5.53
CA TYR A 167 -10.13 -18.32 -5.42
C TYR A 167 -10.82 -18.29 -6.79
N GLY A 168 -10.24 -17.56 -7.74
CA GLY A 168 -10.71 -17.44 -9.11
C GLY A 168 -10.54 -18.72 -9.92
N GLN A 169 -9.30 -19.16 -10.11
CA GLN A 169 -8.92 -20.21 -11.06
C GLN A 169 -8.55 -21.55 -10.40
N GLY A 170 -8.60 -21.67 -9.07
CA GLY A 170 -8.31 -22.91 -8.35
C GLY A 170 -6.83 -23.26 -8.29
N PHE A 171 -6.51 -24.53 -8.01
CA PHE A 171 -5.15 -25.01 -7.72
C PHE A 171 -4.48 -25.74 -8.90
N ALA A 172 -4.88 -25.41 -10.13
CA ALA A 172 -4.24 -25.98 -11.32
C ALA A 172 -2.74 -25.62 -11.36
N ALA A 173 -1.91 -26.53 -11.88
CA ALA A 173 -0.45 -26.36 -11.91
C ALA A 173 -0.04 -25.06 -12.62
N ASP A 174 -0.70 -24.72 -13.72
CA ASP A 174 -0.43 -23.49 -14.49
C ASP A 174 -0.73 -22.23 -13.67
N ASN A 175 -1.82 -22.22 -12.90
CA ASN A 175 -2.17 -21.09 -12.02
C ASN A 175 -1.15 -20.95 -10.86
N VAL A 176 -0.77 -22.06 -10.23
CA VAL A 176 0.25 -22.06 -9.17
C VAL A 176 1.61 -21.57 -9.72
N ALA A 177 1.96 -21.94 -10.95
CA ALA A 177 3.16 -21.44 -11.62
C ALA A 177 3.07 -19.94 -11.93
N ALA A 178 1.91 -19.45 -12.37
CA ALA A 178 1.68 -18.03 -12.61
C ALA A 178 1.78 -17.18 -11.32
N ILE A 179 1.19 -17.65 -10.21
CA ILE A 179 1.33 -17.05 -8.88
C ILE A 179 2.80 -17.04 -8.43
N SER A 180 3.51 -18.15 -8.63
CA SER A 180 4.92 -18.28 -8.25
C SER A 180 5.81 -17.33 -9.06
N THR A 181 5.52 -17.15 -10.35
CA THR A 181 6.21 -16.21 -11.23
C THR A 181 5.98 -14.77 -10.78
N PHE A 182 4.72 -14.43 -10.44
CA PHE A 182 4.36 -13.13 -9.89
C PHE A 182 5.10 -12.84 -8.56
N GLY A 183 5.09 -13.81 -7.63
CA GLY A 183 5.82 -13.70 -6.36
C GLY A 183 7.34 -13.54 -6.56
N GLY A 184 7.92 -14.27 -7.52
CA GLY A 184 9.32 -14.13 -7.90
C GLY A 184 9.66 -12.72 -8.42
N ALA A 185 8.80 -12.13 -9.23
CA ALA A 185 8.98 -10.76 -9.73
C ALA A 185 8.92 -9.71 -8.60
N TYR A 186 8.06 -9.91 -7.59
CA TYR A 186 8.02 -9.05 -6.40
C TYR A 186 9.28 -9.12 -5.52
N MET A 187 10.14 -10.13 -5.70
CA MET A 187 11.41 -10.15 -4.99
C MET A 187 12.35 -9.01 -5.40
N LEU A 188 12.26 -8.55 -6.65
CA LEU A 188 13.00 -7.37 -7.10
C LEU A 188 12.51 -6.10 -6.39
N VAL A 189 11.20 -5.99 -6.19
CA VAL A 189 10.59 -4.85 -5.46
C VAL A 189 11.07 -4.84 -4.00
N ILE A 190 11.12 -6.01 -3.35
CA ILE A 190 11.63 -6.15 -1.98
C ILE A 190 13.11 -5.74 -1.86
N ILE A 191 13.91 -5.82 -2.92
CA ILE A 191 15.30 -5.34 -2.89
C ILE A 191 15.36 -3.82 -3.02
N ILE A 192 14.52 -3.24 -3.87
CA ILE A 192 14.57 -1.82 -4.24
C ILE A 192 13.85 -0.94 -3.20
N GLU A 193 12.64 -1.31 -2.79
CA GLU A 193 11.77 -0.47 -1.97
C GLU A 193 12.34 -0.13 -0.58
N PRO A 194 13.00 -1.04 0.18
CA PRO A 194 13.64 -0.67 1.43
C PRO A 194 14.75 0.37 1.27
N LEU A 195 15.45 0.38 0.12
CA LEU A 195 16.47 1.38 -0.18
C LEU A 195 15.82 2.73 -0.49
N ALA A 196 14.69 2.73 -1.21
CA ALA A 196 13.87 3.92 -1.42
C ALA A 196 13.34 4.47 -0.09
N ASP A 197 12.83 3.62 0.80
CA ASP A 197 12.39 3.99 2.16
C ASP A 197 13.51 4.70 2.92
N LEU A 198 14.71 4.11 2.97
CA LEU A 198 15.84 4.72 3.65
C LEU A 198 16.31 6.02 3.00
N ALA A 199 16.29 6.11 1.67
CA ALA A 199 16.66 7.33 0.95
C ALA A 199 15.69 8.47 1.28
N VAL A 200 14.38 8.18 1.27
CA VAL A 200 13.33 9.15 1.61
C VAL A 200 13.43 9.56 3.09
N LEU A 201 13.64 8.61 4.01
CA LEU A 201 13.86 8.92 5.42
C LEU A 201 15.14 9.72 5.65
N GLY A 202 16.21 9.44 4.92
CA GLY A 202 17.46 10.21 4.95
C GLY A 202 17.25 11.65 4.47
N ALA A 203 16.50 11.83 3.38
CA ALA A 203 16.11 13.15 2.89
C ALA A 203 15.23 13.90 3.90
N ALA A 204 14.24 13.22 4.50
CA ALA A 204 13.42 13.78 5.56
C ALA A 204 14.28 14.23 6.76
N LYS A 205 15.24 13.41 7.19
CA LYS A 205 16.17 13.75 8.28
C LYS A 205 16.98 15.02 7.98
N ALA A 206 17.41 15.21 6.74
CA ALA A 206 18.11 16.43 6.32
C ALA A 206 17.19 17.66 6.31
N LEU A 207 15.89 17.47 6.14
CA LEU A 207 14.86 18.52 6.11
C LEU A 207 14.18 18.72 7.48
N SER A 208 14.97 18.82 8.55
CA SER A 208 14.47 18.97 9.94
C SER A 208 13.53 20.17 10.16
N ARG A 209 13.54 21.16 9.26
CA ARG A 209 12.60 22.30 9.24
C ARG A 209 11.14 21.90 9.02
N LEU A 210 10.88 20.69 8.50
CA LEU A 210 9.52 20.16 8.31
C LEU A 210 8.94 19.54 9.58
N ARG A 211 9.69 19.52 10.69
CA ARG A 211 9.19 19.06 12.00
C ARG A 211 7.98 19.89 12.43
N GLY A 212 6.95 19.23 12.94
CA GLY A 212 5.68 19.86 13.32
C GLY A 212 4.77 20.23 12.14
N SER A 213 5.16 19.94 10.90
CA SER A 213 4.30 20.18 9.72
C SER A 213 3.02 19.35 9.78
N MET A 214 1.90 19.99 9.44
CA MET A 214 0.61 19.30 9.24
C MET A 214 0.60 18.37 8.02
N LEU A 215 1.57 18.53 7.10
CA LEU A 215 1.66 17.78 5.85
C LEU A 215 2.32 16.40 6.01
N LEU A 216 2.84 16.09 7.20
CA LEU A 216 3.61 14.87 7.47
C LEU A 216 3.07 14.15 8.71
N GLU A 217 3.43 12.88 8.85
CA GLU A 217 3.17 12.11 10.07
C GLU A 217 4.05 12.64 11.21
N ARG A 218 3.50 12.82 12.43
CA ARG A 218 4.34 13.39 13.52
C ARG A 218 5.41 12.39 13.93
N ARG A 219 5.06 11.10 13.92
CA ARG A 219 6.02 10.04 14.26
C ARG A 219 7.21 10.00 13.28
N LEU A 220 7.13 10.71 12.15
CA LEU A 220 8.29 10.91 11.28
C LEU A 220 9.45 11.57 12.03
N TYR A 221 9.19 12.64 12.79
CA TYR A 221 10.23 13.44 13.48
C TYR A 221 10.16 13.36 15.01
N GLU A 222 9.06 12.88 15.57
CA GLU A 222 8.82 12.89 17.01
C GLU A 222 8.59 11.48 17.54
N ALA A 223 9.12 11.21 18.73
CA ALA A 223 8.72 10.08 19.54
C ALA A 223 7.26 10.30 19.98
N VAL A 224 6.37 9.33 19.73
CA VAL A 224 4.94 9.41 20.06
C VAL A 224 4.54 8.18 20.87
#